data_AF-A0A4P5R200-F1
#
_entry.id   AF-A0A4P5R200-F1
#
_cell.length_a   1.000
_cell.length_b   1.000
_cell.length_c   1.000
_cell.angle_alpha   90.00
_cell.angle_beta   90.00
_cell.angle_gamma   90.00
#
_symmetry.space_group_name_H-M   'P 1'
#
loop_
_entity.id
_entity.type
_entity.pdbx_description
1 polymer ?
#
loop_
_entity_poly.entity_id
_entity_poly.type
_entity_poly.pdbx_seq_one_letter_code
_entity_poly.pdbx_strand_id
1 'polypeptide(L)'
;MAIGTTFSVASATPNKSALALARSAVIEEGKQLFLKGCSSCHGLNAEGGAIAPSLIGVGAASVDFQVATGRMPMADMSTQAMRKEPVYTPEQVAALAAYVASLAPGPEIPGDELLNYERDGSLAEGGELFRNNCAMCHNFAGQGGALTQGKYAPTVMGVEPVHIYEAMITGPQSMPVFSDKTITPEEKLSIIKWIKAAEAEPALGGASLGRVGPVTEGLLVWTLGIGMLIGVAVWLAMKAR
;
A
#
# COMPACT_ATOMS: atom_id res chain seq x y z
N MET A 1 -1.62 -22.92 -62.87
CA MET A 1 -2.97 -22.63 -62.34
C MET A 1 -3.06 -23.14 -60.91
N ALA A 2 -3.90 -22.50 -60.07
CA ALA A 2 -4.01 -22.53 -58.59
C ALA A 2 -2.95 -21.63 -57.90
N ILE A 3 -3.22 -20.35 -57.55
CA ILE A 3 -4.19 -19.75 -56.60
C ILE A 3 -4.03 -20.43 -55.22
N GLY A 4 -3.53 -19.84 -54.13
CA GLY A 4 -3.41 -18.45 -53.71
C GLY A 4 -4.38 -18.18 -52.56
N THR A 5 -3.93 -18.23 -51.30
CA THR A 5 -4.66 -17.63 -50.15
C THR A 5 -3.66 -17.21 -49.06
N THR A 6 -3.25 -15.94 -49.08
CA THR A 6 -2.59 -15.29 -47.94
C THR A 6 -3.69 -14.70 -47.05
N PHE A 7 -3.83 -15.21 -45.83
CA PHE A 7 -4.64 -14.57 -44.80
C PHE A 7 -3.89 -13.37 -44.23
N SER A 8 -4.34 -12.16 -44.54
CA SER A 8 -3.93 -10.95 -43.82
C SER A 8 -4.80 -10.81 -42.58
N VAL A 9 -4.20 -10.98 -41.40
CA VAL A 9 -4.79 -10.56 -40.13
C VAL A 9 -4.56 -9.05 -40.03
N ALA A 10 -5.62 -8.27 -40.18
CA ALA A 10 -5.58 -6.83 -39.97
C ALA A 10 -5.53 -6.56 -38.45
N SER A 11 -4.36 -6.17 -37.94
CA SER A 11 -4.25 -5.61 -36.59
C SER A 11 -4.92 -4.23 -36.58
N ALA A 12 -6.09 -4.13 -35.95
CA ALA A 12 -6.76 -2.85 -35.73
C ALA A 12 -5.95 -2.03 -34.72
N THR A 13 -5.22 -1.03 -35.21
CA THR A 13 -4.63 0.00 -34.34
C THR A 13 -5.76 0.82 -33.72
N PRO A 14 -5.79 1.01 -32.39
CA PRO A 14 -6.85 1.77 -31.75
C PRO A 14 -6.84 3.22 -32.27
N ASN A 15 -8.00 3.70 -32.70
CA ASN A 15 -8.16 5.05 -33.20
C ASN A 15 -7.88 6.06 -32.07
N LYS A 16 -6.82 6.88 -32.21
CA LYS A 16 -6.40 7.87 -31.20
C LYS A 16 -7.53 8.80 -30.74
N SER A 17 -8.47 9.11 -31.63
CA SER A 17 -9.65 9.93 -31.32
C SER A 17 -10.60 9.24 -30.34
N ALA A 18 -10.83 7.93 -30.48
CA ALA A 18 -11.68 7.16 -29.57
C ALA A 18 -11.04 7.04 -28.18
N LEU A 19 -9.71 6.87 -28.13
CA LEU A 19 -8.98 6.81 -26.86
C LEU A 19 -9.02 8.14 -26.09
N ALA A 20 -8.89 9.26 -26.81
CA ALA A 20 -9.00 10.60 -26.22
C ALA A 20 -10.42 10.88 -25.68
N LEU A 21 -11.45 10.49 -26.43
CA LEU A 21 -12.84 10.58 -26.00
C LEU A 21 -13.09 9.74 -24.74
N ALA A 22 -12.62 8.49 -24.71
CA ALA A 22 -12.73 7.63 -23.54
C ALA A 22 -12.03 8.24 -22.31
N ARG A 23 -10.80 8.77 -22.48
CA ARG A 23 -10.09 9.46 -21.40
C ARG A 23 -10.85 10.68 -20.89
N SER A 24 -11.44 11.47 -21.79
CA SER A 24 -12.22 12.66 -21.41
C SER A 24 -13.48 12.29 -20.61
N ALA A 25 -14.15 11.19 -20.97
CA ALA A 25 -15.32 10.69 -20.25
C ALA A 25 -14.96 10.23 -18.83
N VAL A 26 -13.84 9.51 -18.67
CA VAL A 26 -13.33 9.07 -17.35
C VAL A 26 -12.96 10.27 -16.45
N ILE A 27 -12.33 11.30 -17.01
CA ILE A 27 -11.99 12.53 -16.27
C ILE A 27 -13.26 13.25 -15.81
N GLU A 28 -14.27 13.36 -16.66
CA GLU A 28 -15.53 14.01 -16.30
C GLU A 28 -16.28 13.21 -15.23
N GLU A 29 -16.32 11.89 -15.33
CA GLU A 29 -16.87 11.03 -14.27
C GLU A 29 -16.14 11.26 -12.93
N GLY A 30 -14.79 11.25 -12.97
CA GLY A 30 -13.94 11.52 -11.80
C GLY A 30 -14.23 12.87 -11.17
N LYS A 31 -14.45 13.91 -11.99
CA LYS A 31 -14.84 15.24 -11.53
C LYS A 31 -16.20 15.22 -10.82
N GLN A 32 -17.19 14.51 -11.36
CA GLN A 32 -18.50 14.41 -10.72
C GLN A 32 -18.45 13.67 -9.38
N LEU A 33 -17.62 12.62 -9.28
CA LEU A 33 -17.37 11.92 -8.02
C LEU A 33 -16.66 12.84 -7.01
N PHE A 34 -15.62 13.55 -7.46
CA PHE A 34 -14.88 14.50 -6.63
C PHE A 34 -15.78 15.61 -6.06
N LEU A 35 -16.65 16.19 -6.89
CA LEU A 35 -17.59 17.23 -6.47
C LEU A 35 -18.57 16.74 -5.41
N LYS A 36 -18.94 15.45 -5.43
CA LYS A 36 -19.87 14.85 -4.46
C LYS A 36 -19.19 14.44 -3.15
N GLY A 37 -17.97 13.92 -3.22
CA GLY A 37 -17.34 13.25 -2.07
C GLY A 37 -16.13 13.94 -1.46
N CYS A 38 -15.49 14.87 -2.17
CA CYS A 38 -14.16 15.38 -1.80
C CYS A 38 -14.12 16.91 -1.71
N SER A 39 -14.93 17.61 -2.52
CA SER A 39 -14.85 19.06 -2.71
C SER A 39 -15.17 19.89 -1.47
N SER A 40 -15.94 19.35 -0.52
CA SER A 40 -16.27 20.02 0.74
C SER A 40 -15.05 20.29 1.61
N CYS A 41 -14.02 19.44 1.52
CA CYS A 41 -12.76 19.60 2.25
C CYS A 41 -11.62 20.09 1.35
N HIS A 42 -11.53 19.56 0.12
CA HIS A 42 -10.43 19.82 -0.80
C HIS A 42 -10.69 20.98 -1.79
N GLY A 43 -11.82 21.68 -1.68
CA GLY A 43 -12.21 22.76 -2.60
C GLY A 43 -12.85 22.26 -3.88
N LEU A 44 -13.56 23.14 -4.59
CA LEU A 44 -14.31 22.79 -5.81
C LEU A 44 -13.40 22.46 -7.00
N ASN A 45 -12.15 22.95 -6.97
CA ASN A 45 -11.12 22.77 -7.98
C ASN A 45 -9.92 21.98 -7.44
N ALA A 46 -10.09 21.28 -6.32
CA ALA A 46 -9.03 20.56 -5.61
C ALA A 46 -7.88 21.43 -5.09
N GLU A 47 -8.12 22.74 -4.95
CA GLU A 47 -7.16 23.76 -4.50
C GLU A 47 -6.83 23.67 -3.00
N GLY A 48 -7.57 22.84 -2.25
CA GLY A 48 -7.45 22.69 -0.81
C GLY A 48 -8.19 23.78 -0.04
N GLY A 49 -7.99 23.79 1.28
CA GLY A 49 -8.58 24.77 2.17
C GLY A 49 -8.00 24.68 3.57
N ALA A 50 -8.71 25.25 4.55
CA ALA A 50 -8.28 25.21 5.95
C ALA A 50 -8.33 23.79 6.56
N ILE A 51 -9.22 22.93 6.04
CA ILE A 51 -9.49 21.60 6.61
C ILE A 51 -8.64 20.51 5.94
N ALA A 52 -8.39 20.61 4.64
CA ALA A 52 -7.64 19.61 3.89
C ALA A 52 -6.69 20.25 2.87
N PRO A 53 -5.57 19.58 2.55
CA PRO A 53 -4.57 20.13 1.65
C PRO A 53 -5.07 20.19 0.20
N SER A 54 -4.34 20.94 -0.62
CA SER A 54 -4.51 20.87 -2.08
C SER A 54 -4.21 19.46 -2.59
N LEU A 55 -4.97 19.02 -3.60
CA LEU A 55 -4.68 17.80 -4.34
C LEU A 55 -4.01 18.10 -5.69
N ILE A 56 -3.76 19.36 -6.02
CA ILE A 56 -3.07 19.72 -7.25
C ILE A 56 -1.62 19.23 -7.16
N GLY A 57 -1.22 18.34 -8.09
CA GLY A 57 0.15 17.83 -8.20
C GLY A 57 0.47 16.63 -7.30
N VAL A 58 -0.49 16.12 -6.53
CA VAL A 58 -0.27 14.92 -5.70
C VAL A 58 -0.16 13.63 -6.52
N GLY A 59 -0.63 13.65 -7.78
CA GLY A 59 -0.57 12.53 -8.71
C GLY A 59 -1.68 11.49 -8.56
N ALA A 60 -1.85 10.66 -9.61
CA ALA A 60 -2.83 9.59 -9.64
C ALA A 60 -2.55 8.52 -8.57
N ALA A 61 -1.28 8.16 -8.36
CA ALA A 61 -0.87 7.16 -7.38
C ALA A 61 -1.27 7.51 -5.94
N SER A 62 -1.26 8.80 -5.59
CA SER A 62 -1.67 9.24 -4.24
C SER A 62 -3.17 9.09 -4.04
N VAL A 63 -3.96 9.39 -5.07
CA VAL A 63 -5.41 9.21 -5.03
C VAL A 63 -5.78 7.74 -4.99
N ASP A 64 -5.17 6.92 -5.84
CA ASP A 64 -5.40 5.48 -5.85
C ASP A 64 -5.05 4.87 -4.48
N PHE A 65 -3.83 5.09 -3.99
CA PHE A 65 -3.43 4.60 -2.67
C PHE A 65 -4.39 5.04 -1.56
N GLN A 66 -4.73 6.33 -1.47
CA GLN A 66 -5.55 6.81 -0.35
C GLN A 66 -6.99 6.32 -0.45
N VAL A 67 -7.58 6.25 -1.65
CA VAL A 67 -8.99 5.92 -1.85
C VAL A 67 -9.21 4.40 -1.96
N ALA A 68 -8.38 3.67 -2.72
CA ALA A 68 -8.46 2.21 -2.87
C ALA A 68 -8.13 1.49 -1.56
N THR A 69 -7.25 2.04 -0.72
CA THR A 69 -7.03 1.49 0.63
C THR A 69 -8.08 1.97 1.65
N GLY A 70 -9.04 2.78 1.23
CA GLY A 70 -10.13 3.29 2.06
C GLY A 70 -9.72 4.35 3.08
N ARG A 71 -8.48 4.86 3.09
CA ARG A 71 -8.09 5.96 3.99
C ARG A 71 -8.88 7.23 3.71
N MET A 72 -9.13 7.51 2.44
CA MET A 72 -9.99 8.57 1.94
C MET A 72 -11.27 8.00 1.30
N PRO A 73 -12.41 8.71 1.39
CA PRO A 73 -12.65 9.94 2.14
C PRO A 73 -12.54 9.71 3.64
N MET A 74 -11.94 10.65 4.39
CA MET A 74 -11.69 10.47 5.81
C MET A 74 -12.99 10.45 6.62
N ALA A 75 -13.14 9.49 7.54
CA ALA A 75 -14.31 9.39 8.42
C ALA A 75 -14.15 10.19 9.72
N ASP A 76 -12.91 10.34 10.19
CA ASP A 76 -12.56 11.04 11.42
C ASP A 76 -11.20 11.75 11.25
N MET A 77 -11.15 13.03 11.62
CA MET A 77 -9.96 13.89 11.51
C MET A 77 -9.02 13.71 12.72
N SER A 78 -8.74 12.46 13.06
CA SER A 78 -7.82 12.09 14.14
C SER A 78 -6.35 12.32 13.75
N THR A 79 -5.42 11.88 14.59
CA THR A 79 -3.98 12.02 14.39
C THR A 79 -3.48 11.36 13.09
N GLN A 80 -4.22 10.39 12.54
CA GLN A 80 -3.82 9.61 11.38
C GLN A 80 -5.04 9.07 10.61
N ALA A 81 -5.00 9.12 9.26
CA ALA A 81 -6.06 8.52 8.46
C ALA A 81 -5.95 6.98 8.50
N MET A 82 -6.93 6.36 9.15
CA MET A 82 -7.03 4.90 9.31
C MET A 82 -7.51 4.22 8.02
N ARG A 83 -7.02 3.00 7.78
CA ARG A 83 -7.59 2.10 6.76
C ARG A 83 -9.02 1.73 7.18
N LYS A 84 -9.95 1.74 6.23
CA LYS A 84 -11.32 1.23 6.38
C LYS A 84 -11.75 0.58 5.07
N GLU A 85 -12.95 0.03 5.05
CA GLU A 85 -13.53 -0.51 3.83
C GLU A 85 -13.62 0.59 2.76
N PRO A 86 -13.13 0.35 1.53
CA PRO A 86 -13.22 1.31 0.45
C PRO A 86 -14.67 1.65 0.13
N VAL A 87 -14.95 2.94 -0.02
CA VAL A 87 -16.31 3.44 -0.36
C VAL A 87 -16.55 3.44 -1.87
N TYR A 88 -15.48 3.56 -2.64
CA TYR A 88 -15.53 3.62 -4.10
C TYR A 88 -15.08 2.29 -4.70
N THR A 89 -15.69 1.95 -5.83
CA THR A 89 -15.27 0.82 -6.67
C THR A 89 -13.93 1.11 -7.35
N PRO A 90 -13.17 0.09 -7.79
CA PRO A 90 -11.91 0.28 -8.50
C PRO A 90 -12.03 1.23 -9.71
N GLU A 91 -13.12 1.14 -10.47
CA GLU A 91 -13.39 2.01 -11.63
C GLU A 91 -13.58 3.47 -11.22
N GLN A 92 -14.29 3.71 -10.12
CA GLN A 92 -14.49 5.04 -9.56
C GLN A 92 -13.20 5.63 -8.98
N VAL A 93 -12.36 4.80 -8.36
CA VAL A 93 -11.03 5.22 -7.90
C VAL A 93 -10.16 5.64 -9.08
N ALA A 94 -10.13 4.83 -10.15
CA ALA A 94 -9.40 5.17 -11.37
C ALA A 94 -9.90 6.47 -12.00
N ALA A 95 -11.22 6.71 -12.01
CA ALA A 95 -11.81 7.96 -12.49
C ALA A 95 -11.40 9.17 -11.63
N LEU A 96 -11.47 9.05 -10.30
CA LEU A 96 -11.00 10.08 -9.37
C LEU A 96 -9.51 10.39 -9.56
N ALA A 97 -8.68 9.36 -9.67
CA ALA A 97 -7.24 9.50 -9.90
C ALA A 97 -6.93 10.17 -11.25
N ALA A 98 -7.66 9.79 -12.31
CA ALA A 98 -7.54 10.43 -13.62
C ALA A 98 -7.95 11.90 -13.61
N TYR A 99 -9.00 12.27 -12.87
CA TYR A 99 -9.40 13.66 -12.71
C TYR A 99 -8.31 14.48 -12.00
N VAL A 100 -7.81 14.02 -10.86
CA VAL A 100 -6.77 14.75 -10.11
C VAL A 100 -5.48 14.88 -10.92
N ALA A 101 -5.07 13.81 -11.62
CA ALA A 101 -3.90 13.85 -12.51
C ALA A 101 -4.08 14.78 -13.73
N SER A 102 -5.32 15.11 -14.10
CA SER A 102 -5.58 16.10 -15.15
C SER A 102 -5.33 17.55 -14.72
N LEU A 103 -5.31 17.82 -13.40
CA LEU A 103 -5.15 19.17 -12.86
C LEU A 103 -3.68 19.63 -12.84
N ALA A 104 -2.75 18.71 -12.57
CA ALA A 104 -1.31 18.95 -12.65
C ALA A 104 -0.52 17.63 -12.72
N PRO A 105 0.71 17.64 -13.26
CA PRO A 105 1.59 16.47 -13.23
C PRO A 105 1.89 16.01 -11.80
N GLY A 106 2.02 14.70 -11.62
CA GLY A 106 2.41 14.07 -10.36
C GLY A 106 2.70 12.58 -10.57
N PRO A 107 3.02 11.83 -9.51
CA PRO A 107 3.28 10.39 -9.61
C PRO A 107 2.10 9.63 -10.21
N GLU A 108 2.38 8.81 -11.22
CA GLU A 108 1.39 7.98 -11.90
C GLU A 108 1.23 6.63 -11.18
N ILE A 109 0.04 6.02 -11.32
CA ILE A 109 -0.20 4.65 -10.86
C ILE A 109 0.73 3.72 -11.66
N PRO A 110 1.54 2.87 -11.02
CA PRO A 110 2.43 1.97 -11.74
C PRO A 110 1.62 0.97 -12.55
N GLY A 111 1.87 0.91 -13.86
CA GLY A 111 1.19 -0.04 -14.74
C GLY A 111 1.61 -1.48 -14.48
N ASP A 112 0.78 -2.43 -14.92
CA ASP A 112 1.01 -3.88 -14.73
C ASP A 112 2.37 -4.34 -15.27
N GLU A 113 2.86 -3.74 -16.35
CA GLU A 113 4.17 -4.06 -16.92
C GLU A 113 5.33 -3.75 -15.96
N LEU A 114 5.18 -2.69 -15.15
CA LEU A 114 6.18 -2.28 -14.17
C LEU A 114 6.12 -3.17 -12.92
N LEU A 115 4.96 -3.68 -12.55
CA LEU A 115 4.74 -4.44 -11.31
C LEU A 115 5.13 -5.93 -11.40
N ASN A 116 5.96 -6.33 -12.36
CA ASN A 116 6.47 -7.70 -12.50
C ASN A 116 7.58 -8.05 -11.48
N TYR A 117 7.32 -7.78 -10.20
CA TYR A 117 8.28 -7.93 -9.11
C TYR A 117 8.80 -9.36 -8.95
N GLU A 118 8.02 -10.37 -9.31
CA GLU A 118 8.45 -11.77 -9.24
C GLU A 118 9.64 -12.05 -10.15
N ARG A 119 9.61 -11.48 -11.35
CA ARG A 119 10.67 -11.63 -12.35
C ARG A 119 11.82 -10.65 -12.09
N ASP A 120 11.47 -9.39 -11.83
CA ASP A 120 12.43 -8.28 -11.91
C ASP A 120 13.04 -7.91 -10.56
N GLY A 121 12.39 -8.27 -9.45
CA GLY A 121 12.90 -8.02 -8.10
C GLY A 121 13.92 -9.06 -7.63
N SER A 122 14.85 -8.63 -6.78
CA SER A 122 15.80 -9.47 -6.04
C SER A 122 15.37 -9.60 -4.57
N LEU A 123 15.17 -10.83 -4.10
CA LEU A 123 14.74 -11.08 -2.72
C LEU A 123 15.80 -10.66 -1.69
N ALA A 124 17.07 -10.93 -1.99
CA ALA A 124 18.18 -10.61 -1.09
C ALA A 124 18.37 -9.11 -0.95
N GLU A 125 18.41 -8.41 -2.08
CA GLU A 125 18.52 -6.96 -2.15
C GLU A 125 17.29 -6.27 -1.53
N GLY A 126 16.09 -6.76 -1.83
CA GLY A 126 14.85 -6.26 -1.25
C GLY A 126 14.84 -6.33 0.27
N GLY A 127 15.37 -7.41 0.83
CA GLY A 127 15.51 -7.56 2.28
C GLY A 127 16.52 -6.60 2.89
N GLU A 128 17.63 -6.32 2.20
CA GLU A 128 18.60 -5.31 2.64
C GLU A 128 18.01 -3.91 2.59
N LEU A 129 17.40 -3.54 1.45
CA LEU A 129 16.73 -2.26 1.25
C LEU A 129 15.63 -2.03 2.30
N PHE A 130 14.78 -3.02 2.55
CA PHE A 130 13.71 -2.90 3.53
C PHE A 130 14.27 -2.71 4.95
N ARG A 131 15.30 -3.47 5.34
CA ARG A 131 15.94 -3.31 6.66
C ARG A 131 16.56 -1.93 6.86
N ASN A 132 17.19 -1.40 5.81
CA ASN A 132 17.90 -0.13 5.87
C ASN A 132 16.96 1.08 5.77
N ASN A 133 15.81 0.95 5.10
CA ASN A 133 14.96 2.10 4.78
C ASN A 133 13.55 2.05 5.40
N CYS A 134 13.01 0.88 5.72
CA CYS A 134 11.60 0.70 6.07
C CYS A 134 11.39 0.11 7.46
N ALA A 135 12.25 -0.85 7.87
CA ALA A 135 12.08 -1.62 9.10
C ALA A 135 12.11 -0.78 10.38
N MET A 136 12.74 0.39 10.34
CA MET A 136 12.76 1.33 11.47
C MET A 136 11.36 1.82 11.86
N CYS A 137 10.43 1.83 10.90
CA CYS A 137 9.02 2.15 11.14
C CYS A 137 8.14 0.90 11.08
N HIS A 138 8.31 0.07 10.06
CA HIS A 138 7.40 -1.05 9.77
C HIS A 138 7.77 -2.36 10.46
N ASN A 139 8.73 -2.37 11.38
CA ASN A 139 9.32 -3.57 11.99
C ASN A 139 10.08 -4.44 10.96
N PHE A 140 11.10 -5.19 11.41
CA PHE A 140 11.88 -6.08 10.56
C PHE A 140 11.03 -7.09 9.77
N ALA A 141 9.95 -7.59 10.37
CA ALA A 141 9.02 -8.53 9.74
C ALA A 141 7.80 -7.84 9.10
N GLY A 142 7.85 -6.52 8.90
CA GLY A 142 6.81 -5.75 8.23
C GLY A 142 5.47 -5.64 8.98
N GLN A 143 5.47 -5.88 10.30
CA GLN A 143 4.25 -5.89 11.13
C GLN A 143 3.74 -4.50 11.55
N GLY A 144 4.51 -3.45 11.27
CA GLY A 144 4.22 -2.10 11.73
C GLY A 144 4.87 -1.76 13.06
N GLY A 145 4.65 -0.54 13.53
CA GLY A 145 5.28 -0.02 14.75
C GLY A 145 4.69 1.31 15.20
N ALA A 146 4.84 1.63 16.48
CA ALA A 146 4.39 2.92 17.01
C ALA A 146 5.28 4.06 16.51
N LEU A 147 4.67 5.21 16.21
CA LEU A 147 5.35 6.46 15.87
C LEU A 147 5.04 7.52 16.93
N THR A 148 5.66 8.69 16.79
CA THR A 148 5.42 9.81 17.70
C THR A 148 4.02 10.40 17.51
N GLN A 149 3.53 11.13 18.52
CA GLN A 149 2.25 11.86 18.47
C GLN A 149 1.02 10.98 18.21
N GLY A 150 1.03 9.73 18.71
CA GLY A 150 -0.09 8.81 18.59
C GLY A 150 -0.32 8.26 17.18
N LYS A 151 0.64 8.44 16.27
CA LYS A 151 0.63 7.81 14.94
C LYS A 151 1.27 6.42 15.02
N TYR A 152 1.09 5.61 13.98
CA TYR A 152 1.76 4.33 13.83
C TYR A 152 2.06 4.04 12.36
N ALA A 153 3.09 3.23 12.13
CA ALA A 153 3.35 2.60 10.85
C ALA A 153 2.46 1.35 10.76
N PRO A 154 1.60 1.22 9.74
CA PRO A 154 0.77 0.03 9.56
C PRO A 154 1.61 -1.19 9.18
N THR A 155 1.04 -2.38 9.34
CA THR A 155 1.60 -3.60 8.73
C THR A 155 1.62 -3.45 7.20
N VAL A 156 2.68 -4.00 6.58
CA VAL A 156 2.81 -4.10 5.12
C VAL A 156 2.43 -5.48 4.59
N MET A 157 2.01 -6.39 5.48
CA MET A 157 1.49 -7.71 5.11
C MET A 157 0.06 -7.61 4.56
N GLY A 158 -0.28 -8.40 3.54
CA GLY A 158 -1.62 -8.42 2.96
C GLY A 158 -1.98 -7.13 2.21
N VAL A 159 -0.98 -6.38 1.78
CA VAL A 159 -1.13 -5.16 0.97
C VAL A 159 -0.84 -5.48 -0.50
N GLU A 160 -1.69 -5.03 -1.41
CA GLU A 160 -1.47 -5.24 -2.84
C GLU A 160 -0.15 -4.62 -3.33
N PRO A 161 0.58 -5.27 -4.26
CA PRO A 161 1.87 -4.77 -4.77
C PRO A 161 1.82 -3.33 -5.28
N VAL A 162 0.74 -2.97 -5.99
CA VAL A 162 0.51 -1.61 -6.49
C VAL A 162 0.53 -0.59 -5.36
N HIS A 163 -0.20 -0.84 -4.27
CA HIS A 163 -0.28 0.08 -3.14
C HIS A 163 1.01 0.15 -2.33
N ILE A 164 1.82 -0.91 -2.30
CA ILE A 164 3.17 -0.86 -1.71
C ILE A 164 4.05 0.09 -2.55
N TYR A 165 4.01 -0.03 -3.88
CA TYR A 165 4.75 0.84 -4.79
C TYR A 165 4.31 2.31 -4.64
N GLU A 166 3.00 2.54 -4.64
CA GLU A 166 2.41 3.87 -4.48
C GLU A 166 2.77 4.51 -3.14
N ALA A 167 2.75 3.74 -2.04
CA ALA A 167 3.16 4.22 -0.73
C ALA A 167 4.62 4.71 -0.77
N MET A 168 5.52 4.00 -1.45
CA MET A 168 6.91 4.42 -1.59
C MET A 168 7.04 5.73 -2.36
N ILE A 169 6.34 5.90 -3.48
CA ILE A 169 6.48 7.11 -4.33
C ILE A 169 5.67 8.32 -3.86
N THR A 170 4.65 8.11 -3.02
CA THR A 170 3.78 9.19 -2.53
C THR A 170 4.09 9.62 -1.10
N GLY A 171 4.75 8.76 -0.31
CA GLY A 171 5.09 9.06 1.10
C GLY A 171 3.86 9.40 1.93
N PRO A 172 2.89 8.47 2.11
CA PRO A 172 1.64 8.79 2.76
C PRO A 172 1.84 9.17 4.23
N GLN A 173 1.20 10.27 4.64
CA GLN A 173 1.12 10.76 6.02
C GLN A 173 2.49 11.09 6.63
N SER A 174 3.07 10.16 7.41
CA SER A 174 4.38 10.34 8.07
C SER A 174 5.49 9.52 7.41
N MET A 175 5.16 8.74 6.37
CA MET A 175 6.15 8.02 5.58
C MET A 175 6.88 8.99 4.64
N PRO A 176 8.23 8.96 4.57
CA PRO A 176 8.97 9.79 3.63
C PRO A 176 8.72 9.33 2.18
N VAL A 177 8.90 10.26 1.23
CA VAL A 177 8.82 9.96 -0.20
C VAL A 177 10.12 9.31 -0.67
N PHE A 178 10.03 8.11 -1.24
CA PHE A 178 11.13 7.40 -1.88
C PHE A 178 11.07 7.59 -3.40
N SER A 179 11.62 8.72 -3.85
CA SER A 179 11.72 9.04 -5.28
C SER A 179 12.61 8.05 -6.02
N ASP A 180 12.50 7.98 -7.36
CA ASP A 180 13.34 7.11 -8.21
C ASP A 180 14.84 7.45 -8.15
N LYS A 181 15.21 8.59 -7.55
CA LYS A 181 16.61 8.96 -7.30
C LYS A 181 17.15 8.36 -6.00
N THR A 182 16.27 7.93 -5.10
CA THR A 182 16.60 7.40 -3.78
C THR A 182 16.47 5.89 -3.74
N ILE A 183 15.37 5.39 -4.30
CA ILE A 183 15.13 3.95 -4.51
C ILE A 183 14.63 3.81 -5.95
N THR A 184 15.39 3.13 -6.80
CA THR A 184 15.04 2.96 -8.22
C THR A 184 13.76 2.12 -8.39
N PRO A 185 13.10 2.16 -9.56
CA PRO A 185 11.97 1.27 -9.83
C PRO A 185 12.29 -0.21 -9.60
N GLU A 186 13.46 -0.68 -10.02
CA GLU A 186 13.91 -2.07 -9.80
C GLU A 186 14.09 -2.39 -8.32
N GLU A 187 14.70 -1.47 -7.56
CA GLU A 187 14.86 -1.60 -6.11
C GLU A 187 13.51 -1.62 -5.37
N LYS A 188 12.52 -0.85 -5.84
CA LYS A 188 11.13 -0.90 -5.34
C LYS A 188 10.51 -2.27 -5.58
N LEU A 189 10.73 -2.88 -6.75
CA LEU A 189 10.28 -4.24 -7.04
C LEU A 189 10.99 -5.26 -6.17
N SER A 190 12.29 -5.10 -5.91
CA SER A 190 13.03 -5.92 -4.94
C SER A 190 12.38 -5.84 -3.53
N ILE A 191 12.04 -4.64 -3.05
CA ILE A 191 11.35 -4.45 -1.76
C ILE A 191 9.98 -5.15 -1.75
N ILE A 192 9.17 -4.98 -2.79
CA ILE A 192 7.86 -5.62 -2.92
C ILE A 192 8.01 -7.15 -2.90
N LYS A 193 8.97 -7.69 -3.67
CA LYS A 193 9.26 -9.13 -3.69
C LYS A 193 9.64 -9.64 -2.31
N TRP A 194 10.44 -8.89 -1.56
CA TRP A 194 10.79 -9.26 -0.20
C TRP A 194 9.58 -9.24 0.75
N ILE A 195 8.73 -8.22 0.69
CA ILE A 195 7.50 -8.16 1.50
C ILE A 195 6.61 -9.36 1.21
N LYS A 196 6.42 -9.70 -0.08
CA LYS A 196 5.59 -10.83 -0.50
C LYS A 196 6.18 -12.19 -0.12
N ALA A 197 7.50 -12.34 -0.17
CA ALA A 197 8.15 -13.53 0.36
C ALA A 197 7.97 -13.66 1.89
N ALA A 198 8.14 -12.56 2.64
CA ALA A 198 7.96 -12.53 4.10
C ALA A 198 6.51 -12.83 4.53
N GLU A 199 5.53 -12.40 3.72
CA GLU A 199 4.11 -12.71 3.91
C GLU A 199 3.83 -14.21 3.74
N ALA A 200 4.44 -14.84 2.73
CA ALA A 200 4.27 -16.26 2.43
C ALA A 200 5.12 -17.20 3.31
N GLU A 201 6.10 -16.68 4.04
CA GLU A 201 6.99 -17.48 4.90
C GLU A 201 6.18 -18.20 5.99
N PRO A 202 6.29 -19.54 6.13
CA PRO A 202 5.61 -20.28 7.19
C PRO A 202 6.22 -19.99 8.56
N ALA A 203 5.45 -20.23 9.63
CA ALA A 203 5.96 -20.11 11.00
C ALA A 203 6.87 -21.32 11.32
N LEU A 204 8.19 -21.14 11.14
CA LEU A 204 9.19 -22.15 11.48
C LEU A 204 9.44 -22.12 12.99
N GLY A 205 9.36 -23.28 13.64
CA GLY A 205 9.72 -23.41 15.07
C GLY A 205 8.60 -23.15 16.08
N GLY A 206 7.33 -23.04 15.64
CA GLY A 206 6.17 -22.95 16.53
C GLY A 206 5.25 -21.78 16.19
N ALA A 207 4.48 -21.32 17.19
CA ALA A 207 3.59 -20.17 17.02
C ALA A 207 4.40 -18.89 16.77
N SER A 208 4.02 -18.11 15.76
CA SER A 208 4.76 -16.90 15.35
C SER A 208 4.56 -15.70 16.28
N LEU A 209 3.56 -15.74 17.16
CA LEU A 209 3.18 -14.66 18.09
C LEU A 209 3.07 -13.28 17.41
N GLY A 210 2.60 -13.27 16.16
CA GLY A 210 2.45 -12.05 15.37
C GLY A 210 3.75 -11.49 14.79
N ARG A 211 4.89 -12.20 14.91
CA ARG A 211 6.21 -11.81 14.36
C ARG A 211 6.70 -10.43 14.82
N VAL A 212 6.19 -9.93 15.95
CA VAL A 212 6.58 -8.64 16.53
C VAL A 212 7.92 -8.75 17.28
N GLY A 213 8.23 -9.94 17.78
CA GLY A 213 9.51 -10.30 18.41
C GLY A 213 9.42 -10.41 19.94
N PRO A 214 10.49 -10.02 20.66
CA PRO A 214 10.73 -10.47 22.04
C PRO A 214 9.72 -9.95 23.06
N VAL A 215 8.98 -8.88 22.76
CA VAL A 215 7.96 -8.35 23.66
C VAL A 215 6.79 -9.34 23.78
N THR A 216 6.27 -9.80 22.64
CA THR A 216 5.15 -10.75 22.60
C THR A 216 5.56 -12.13 23.11
N GLU A 217 6.78 -12.57 22.76
CA GLU A 217 7.37 -13.81 23.25
C GLU A 217 7.59 -13.76 24.78
N GLY A 218 8.15 -12.67 25.28
CA GLY A 218 8.40 -12.45 26.70
C GLY A 218 7.12 -12.44 27.52
N LEU A 219 6.05 -11.80 27.03
CA LEU A 219 4.75 -11.82 27.70
C LEU A 219 4.18 -13.24 27.80
N LEU A 220 4.31 -14.04 26.74
CA LEU A 220 3.85 -15.43 26.75
C LEU A 220 4.69 -16.27 27.72
N VAL A 221 6.02 -16.16 27.67
CA VAL A 221 6.93 -16.87 28.59
C VAL A 221 6.63 -16.48 30.04
N TRP A 222 6.37 -15.21 30.32
CA TRP A 222 6.06 -14.76 31.67
C TRP A 222 4.71 -15.26 32.17
N THR A 223 3.66 -15.18 31.34
CA THR A 223 2.30 -15.59 31.74
C THR A 223 2.12 -17.09 31.78
N LEU A 224 2.50 -17.80 30.71
CA LEU A 224 2.29 -19.25 30.59
C LEU A 224 3.48 -20.05 31.10
N GLY A 225 4.71 -19.64 30.73
CA GLY A 225 5.92 -20.36 31.13
C GLY A 225 6.16 -20.29 32.65
N ILE A 226 6.35 -19.08 33.17
CA ILE A 226 6.59 -18.88 34.61
C ILE A 226 5.33 -19.23 35.41
N GLY A 227 4.13 -18.88 34.92
CA GLY A 227 2.87 -19.26 35.56
C GLY A 227 2.73 -20.78 35.73
N MET A 228 3.07 -21.56 34.70
CA MET A 228 3.07 -23.03 34.78
C MET A 228 4.11 -23.54 35.78
N LEU A 229 5.33 -23.00 35.78
CA LEU A 229 6.38 -23.40 36.72
C LEU A 229 5.98 -23.13 38.17
N ILE A 230 5.38 -21.97 38.45
CA ILE A 230 4.84 -21.63 39.78
C ILE A 230 3.75 -22.63 40.16
N GLY A 231 2.81 -22.93 39.25
CA GLY A 231 1.75 -23.91 39.49
C GLY A 231 2.29 -25.29 39.85
N VAL A 232 3.30 -25.78 39.13
CA VAL A 232 3.97 -27.06 39.42
C VAL A 232 4.68 -27.01 40.78
N ALA A 233 5.38 -25.92 41.09
CA ALA A 233 6.07 -25.78 42.38
C ALA A 233 5.10 -25.81 43.56
N VAL A 234 3.97 -25.10 43.45
CA VAL A 234 2.90 -25.11 44.48
C VAL A 234 2.30 -26.50 44.60
N TRP A 235 2.00 -27.18 43.49
CA TRP A 235 1.45 -28.54 43.51
C TRP A 235 2.39 -29.54 44.18
N LEU A 236 3.68 -29.51 43.86
CA LEU A 236 4.69 -30.36 44.50
C LEU A 236 4.80 -30.07 45.99
N ALA A 237 4.80 -28.79 46.40
CA ALA A 237 4.84 -28.41 47.81
C ALA A 237 3.60 -28.84 48.59
N MET A 238 2.42 -28.79 47.97
CA MET A 238 1.16 -29.27 48.57
C MET A 238 1.14 -30.78 48.75
N LYS A 239 1.68 -31.54 47.78
CA LYS A 239 1.73 -33.01 47.84
C LYS A 239 2.78 -33.56 48.81
N ALA A 240 3.82 -32.77 49.09
CA ALA A 240 4.89 -33.13 50.03
C ALA A 240 4.52 -32.91 51.52
N ARG A 241 3.36 -32.27 51.78
CA ARG A 241 2.73 -32.23 53.11
C ARG A 241 1.78 -33.40 53.28
#